data_AF-A0A937WCN9-F1
#
_entry.id   AF-A0A937WCN9-F1
#
_cell.length_a   1.000
_cell.length_b   1.000
_cell.length_c   1.000
_cell.angle_alpha   90.00
_cell.angle_beta   90.00
_cell.angle_gamma   90.00
#
_symmetry.space_group_name_H-M   'P 1'
#
loop_
_entity.id
_entity.type
_entity.pdbx_description
1 polymer ?
#
loop_
_entity_poly.entity_id
_entity_poly.type
_entity_poly.pdbx_seq_one_letter_code
_entity_poly.pdbx_strand_id
1 'polypeptide(L)'
;MRELQANYEKIKNLNTIILSISVVPQAAAKNLVEYFKLSYPVLCDVDTQTIQKYGVLNAAGNNAVISIFIIDTQGIIRWKQIPETTIPGEQIIQELQKI
;
A
#
# COMPACT_ATOMS: atom_id res chain seq x y z
N MET A 1 2.60 6.50 0.44
CA MET A 1 1.39 7.34 0.26
C MET A 1 1.59 8.45 -0.77
N ARG A 2 2.51 9.41 -0.56
CA ARG A 2 2.70 10.53 -1.51
C ARG A 2 3.10 10.09 -2.93
N GLU A 3 4.08 9.19 -3.04
CA GLU A 3 4.52 8.64 -4.33
C GLU A 3 3.40 7.93 -5.10
N LEU A 4 2.60 7.11 -4.41
CA LEU A 4 1.44 6.43 -4.97
C LEU A 4 0.35 7.42 -5.41
N GLN A 5 0.12 8.47 -4.62
CA GLN A 5 -0.85 9.51 -4.98
C GLN A 5 -0.39 10.33 -6.18
N ALA A 6 0.89 10.70 -6.24
CA ALA A 6 1.47 11.43 -7.36
C ALA A 6 1.37 10.66 -8.69
N ASN A 7 1.34 9.32 -8.62
CA ASN A 7 1.26 8.44 -9.78
C ASN A 7 -0.09 7.73 -9.92
N TYR A 8 -1.10 8.14 -9.16
CA TYR A 8 -2.38 7.43 -9.08
C TYR A 8 -3.03 7.20 -10.46
N GLU A 9 -3.14 8.25 -11.28
CA GLU A 9 -3.75 8.12 -12.61
C GLU A 9 -2.93 7.22 -13.55
N LYS A 10 -1.59 7.26 -13.47
CA LYS A 10 -0.75 6.35 -14.26
C LYS A 10 -0.98 4.89 -13.85
N ILE A 11 -1.00 4.62 -12.54
CA ILE A 11 -1.24 3.27 -12.00
C ILE A 11 -2.65 2.79 -12.38
N LYS A 12 -3.65 3.66 -12.25
CA LYS A 12 -5.03 3.37 -12.65
C LYS A 12 -5.16 3.06 -14.14
N ASN A 13 -4.44 3.78 -15.00
CA ASN A 13 -4.43 3.52 -16.45
C ASN A 13 -3.77 2.18 -16.83
N LEU A 14 -3.03 1.55 -15.92
CA LEU A 14 -2.55 0.17 -16.04
C LEU A 14 -3.58 -0.86 -15.52
N ASN A 15 -4.86 -0.49 -15.46
CA ASN A 15 -5.95 -1.32 -14.90
C ASN A 15 -5.66 -1.83 -13.47
N THR A 16 -4.94 -1.04 -12.68
CA THR A 16 -4.52 -1.40 -11.33
C THR A 16 -5.25 -0.57 -10.28
N ILE A 17 -5.66 -1.21 -9.18
CA ILE A 17 -6.19 -0.53 -8.00
C ILE A 17 -5.12 -0.38 -6.93
N ILE A 18 -5.12 0.74 -6.22
CA ILE A 18 -4.25 0.95 -5.06
C ILE A 18 -5.09 0.77 -3.81
N LEU A 19 -4.62 -0.08 -2.90
CA LEU A 19 -5.14 -0.22 -1.54
C LEU A 19 -3.99 0.03 -0.58
N SER A 20 -4.14 1.01 0.32
CA SER A 20 -3.19 1.19 1.42
C SER A 20 -3.77 0.58 2.70
N ILE A 21 -2.94 -0.05 3.52
CA ILE A 21 -3.36 -0.72 4.76
C ILE A 21 -2.61 -0.09 5.92
N SER A 22 -3.30 0.19 7.02
CA SER A 22 -2.67 0.70 8.24
C SER A 22 -3.44 0.26 9.49
N VAL A 23 -2.76 0.28 10.63
CA VAL A 23 -3.33 -0.09 11.93
C VAL A 23 -4.22 1.00 12.54
N VAL A 24 -4.37 2.13 11.86
CA VAL A 24 -5.10 3.28 12.42
C VAL A 24 -6.61 2.99 12.42
N PRO A 25 -7.35 3.44 13.44
CA PRO A 25 -8.81 3.34 13.44
C PRO A 25 -9.44 4.13 12.29
N GLN A 26 -10.66 3.77 11.91
CA GLN A 26 -11.37 4.38 10.77
C GLN A 26 -11.47 5.91 10.86
N ALA A 27 -11.68 6.46 12.06
CA ALA A 27 -11.73 7.92 12.25
C ALA A 27 -10.39 8.60 11.88
N ALA A 28 -9.26 7.99 12.27
CA ALA A 28 -7.93 8.48 11.91
C ALA A 28 -7.61 8.25 10.42
N ALA A 29 -8.06 7.13 9.84
CA ALA A 29 -7.89 6.86 8.42
C ALA A 29 -8.59 7.91 7.54
N LYS A 30 -9.80 8.36 7.93
CA LYS A 30 -10.51 9.46 7.25
C LYS A 30 -9.68 10.74 7.24
N ASN A 31 -9.13 11.12 8.39
CA ASN A 31 -8.27 12.31 8.50
C ASN A 31 -7.03 12.20 7.59
N LEU A 32 -6.43 11.01 7.47
CA LEU A 32 -5.29 10.78 6.56
C LEU A 32 -5.69 10.95 5.09
N VAL A 33 -6.82 10.36 4.68
CA VAL A 33 -7.36 10.48 3.31
C VAL A 33 -7.59 11.94 2.96
N GLU A 34 -8.22 12.71 3.86
CA GLU A 34 -8.50 14.13 3.65
C GLU A 34 -7.22 14.97 3.62
N TYR A 35 -6.33 14.76 4.60
CA TYR A 35 -5.09 15.53 4.72
C TYR A 35 -4.16 15.31 3.52
N PHE A 36 -3.99 14.07 3.07
CA PHE A 36 -3.15 13.74 1.92
C PHE A 36 -3.88 13.80 0.57
N LYS A 37 -5.19 14.12 0.57
CA LYS A 37 -6.05 14.14 -0.62
C LYS A 37 -5.95 12.84 -1.43
N LEU A 38 -6.02 11.70 -0.73
CA LEU A 38 -5.84 10.40 -1.36
C LEU A 38 -7.03 10.08 -2.27
N SER A 39 -6.73 9.66 -3.50
CA SER A 39 -7.73 9.22 -4.49
C SER A 39 -8.02 7.72 -4.42
N TYR A 40 -7.33 7.01 -3.53
CA TYR A 40 -7.44 5.58 -3.31
C TYR A 40 -7.78 5.27 -1.84
N PRO A 41 -8.40 4.11 -1.56
CA PRO A 41 -8.81 3.76 -0.21
C PRO A 41 -7.65 3.45 0.74
N VAL A 42 -7.92 3.72 2.02
CA VAL A 42 -7.11 3.30 3.17
C VAL A 42 -7.91 2.28 3.97
N LEU A 43 -7.44 1.04 4.02
CA LEU A 43 -8.00 -0.04 4.82
C LEU A 43 -7.43 0.02 6.24
N CYS A 44 -8.30 -0.26 7.21
CA CYS A 44 -7.95 -0.28 8.63
C CYS A 44 -7.76 -1.73 9.08
N ASP A 45 -6.57 -2.06 9.57
CA ASP A 45 -6.17 -3.38 10.08
C ASP A 45 -5.76 -3.24 11.55
N VAL A 46 -6.70 -2.77 12.37
CA VAL A 46 -6.46 -2.34 13.77
C VAL A 46 -5.96 -3.49 14.65
N ASP A 47 -6.38 -4.71 14.35
CA ASP A 47 -5.97 -5.94 15.03
C ASP A 47 -4.73 -6.60 14.39
N THR A 48 -4.17 -5.98 13.35
CA THR A 48 -2.97 -6.41 12.61
C THR A 48 -3.09 -7.76 11.89
N GLN A 49 -4.30 -8.31 11.73
CA GLN A 49 -4.47 -9.65 11.14
C GLN A 49 -3.91 -9.72 9.71
N THR A 50 -4.18 -8.71 8.89
CA THR A 50 -3.71 -8.68 7.50
C THR A 50 -2.21 -8.43 7.45
N ILE A 51 -1.71 -7.46 8.21
CA ILE A 51 -0.29 -7.12 8.33
C ILE A 51 0.55 -8.33 8.74
N GLN A 52 0.07 -9.13 9.70
CA GLN A 52 0.70 -10.38 10.12
C GLN A 52 0.69 -11.44 9.01
N LYS A 53 -0.43 -11.62 8.30
CA LYS A 53 -0.53 -12.57 7.18
C LYS A 53 0.43 -12.26 6.04
N TYR A 54 0.72 -10.98 5.81
CA TYR A 54 1.72 -10.53 4.82
C TYR A 54 3.17 -10.59 5.36
N GLY A 55 3.36 -10.94 6.63
CA GLY A 55 4.68 -11.10 7.25
C GLY A 55 5.42 -9.79 7.45
N VAL A 56 4.71 -8.67 7.61
CA VAL A 56 5.28 -7.32 7.68
C VAL A 56 4.99 -6.61 9.00
N LEU A 57 4.59 -7.33 10.05
CA LEU A 57 4.48 -6.75 11.38
C LEU A 57 5.87 -6.36 11.90
N ASN A 58 6.03 -5.10 12.33
CA ASN A 58 7.25 -4.61 12.93
C ASN A 58 7.45 -5.24 14.32
N ALA A 59 8.58 -5.89 14.58
CA ALA A 59 8.85 -6.51 15.88
C ALA A 59 8.86 -5.51 17.06
N ALA A 60 9.17 -4.23 16.80
CA ALA A 60 9.26 -3.19 17.82
C ALA A 60 7.93 -2.47 18.09
N GLY A 61 6.86 -2.77 17.36
CA GLY A 61 5.60 -2.02 17.47
C GLY A 61 4.38 -2.77 16.93
N ASN A 62 3.20 -2.20 17.13
CA ASN A 62 1.96 -2.77 16.60
C ASN A 62 1.60 -2.15 15.25
N ASN A 63 2.54 -2.13 14.30
CA ASN A 63 2.36 -1.55 12.98
C ASN A 63 3.14 -2.32 11.90
N ALA A 64 2.80 -2.10 10.63
CA ALA A 64 3.56 -2.65 9.53
C ALA A 64 4.92 -1.94 9.37
N VAL A 65 5.95 -2.70 8.98
CA VAL A 65 7.09 -2.10 8.26
C VAL A 65 6.61 -1.57 6.91
N ILE A 66 7.23 -0.50 6.41
CA ILE A 66 6.86 0.06 5.09
C ILE A 66 7.16 -0.99 4.02
N SER A 67 6.11 -1.39 3.31
CA SER A 67 6.15 -2.44 2.30
C SER A 67 5.14 -2.20 1.19
N ILE A 68 5.42 -2.71 0.00
CA ILE A 68 4.49 -2.74 -1.13
C ILE A 68 4.44 -4.15 -1.71
N PHE A 69 3.24 -4.55 -2.10
CA PHE A 69 2.98 -5.82 -2.78
C PHE A 69 2.21 -5.52 -4.06
N ILE A 70 2.60 -6.18 -5.15
CA ILE A 70 1.83 -6.20 -6.38
C ILE A 70 1.22 -7.59 -6.51
N ILE A 71 -0.11 -7.61 -6.59
CA ILE A 71 -0.93 -8.81 -6.62
C ILE A 71 -1.69 -8.79 -7.94
N ASP A 72 -1.65 -9.90 -8.67
CA ASP A 72 -2.39 -10.03 -9.92
C ASP A 72 -3.89 -10.33 -9.68
N THR A 73 -4.65 -10.43 -10.77
CA THR A 73 -6.09 -10.72 -10.73
C THR A 73 -6.43 -12.14 -10.26
N GLN A 74 -5.45 -13.04 -10.17
CA GLN A 74 -5.61 -14.38 -9.59
C GLN A 74 -5.29 -14.40 -8.09
N GLY A 75 -4.91 -13.27 -7.49
CA GLY A 75 -4.53 -13.17 -6.08
C GLY A 75 -3.08 -13.60 -5.80
N ILE A 76 -2.24 -13.72 -6.83
CA ILE A 76 -0.84 -14.13 -6.69
C ILE A 76 0.05 -12.90 -6.55
N ILE A 77 0.91 -12.90 -5.51
CA ILE A 77 1.94 -11.88 -5.33
C ILE A 77 2.98 -12.07 -6.45
N ARG A 78 3.02 -11.13 -7.40
CA ARG A 78 3.99 -11.12 -8.50
C ARG A 78 5.27 -10.38 -8.13
N TRP A 79 5.15 -9.42 -7.23
CA TRP A 79 6.29 -8.64 -6.74
C TRP A 79 6.02 -8.12 -5.33
N LYS A 80 7.09 -7.96 -4.54
CA LYS A 80 7.03 -7.36 -3.21
C LYS A 80 8.33 -6.63 -2.89
N GLN A 81 8.23 -5.61 -2.05
CA GLN A 81 9.37 -4.90 -1.48
C GLN A 81 9.15 -4.70 0.02
N ILE A 82 10.09 -5.24 0.81
CA ILE A 82 10.05 -5.30 2.28
C ILE A 82 11.49 -5.30 2.81
N PRO A 83 11.85 -4.50 3.84
CA PRO A 83 11.34 -3.19 4.20
C PRO A 83 12.16 -2.09 3.51
N GLU A 84 11.52 -1.00 3.08
CA GLU A 84 12.24 0.19 2.59
C GLU A 84 11.66 1.47 3.16
N THR A 85 12.52 2.47 3.37
CA THR A 85 12.13 3.77 3.92
C THR A 85 11.35 4.63 2.92
N THR A 86 11.58 4.48 1.61
CA THR A 86 10.87 5.19 0.55
C THR A 86 10.95 4.39 -0.75
N ILE A 87 9.83 4.24 -1.44
CA ILE A 87 9.76 3.53 -2.72
C ILE A 87 9.42 4.56 -3.80
N PRO A 88 10.31 4.81 -4.79
CA PRO A 88 10.02 5.72 -5.88
C PRO A 88 8.80 5.26 -6.68
N GLY A 89 7.85 6.17 -6.97
CA GLY A 89 6.64 5.81 -7.71
C GLY A 89 6.92 5.22 -9.10
N GLU A 90 8.01 5.64 -9.75
CA GLU A 90 8.43 5.14 -11.06
C GLU A 90 8.81 3.66 -11.02
N GLN A 91 9.47 3.20 -9.96
CA GLN A 91 9.83 1.79 -9.81
C GLN A 91 8.56 0.91 -9.74
N ILE A 92 7.53 1.38 -9.03
CA ILE A 92 6.26 0.66 -8.91
C ILE A 92 5.59 0.52 -10.28
N ILE A 93 5.60 1.59 -11.09
CA ILE A 93 5.06 1.57 -12.45
C ILE A 93 5.82 0.56 -13.33
N GLN A 94 7.15 0.57 -13.25
CA GLN A 94 7.99 -0.38 -14.01
C GLN A 94 7.69 -1.83 -13.65
N GLU A 95 7.48 -2.14 -12.38
CA GLU A 95 7.11 -3.50 -11.96
C GLU A 95 5.69 -3.88 -12.41
N LEU A 96 4.75 -2.94 -12.37
CA LEU A 96 3.38 -3.17 -12.86
C LEU A 96 3.34 -3.47 -14.37
N GLN A 97 4.21 -2.85 -15.17
CA GLN A 97 4.27 -3.07 -16.61
C GLN A 97 4.82 -4.45 -17.02
N LYS A 98 5.41 -5.21 -16.09
CA LYS A 98 5.95 -6.55 -16.34
C LYS A 98 4.90 -7.66 -16.16
N ILE A 99 3.73 -7.32 -15.65
CA ILE A 99 2.65 -8.24 -15.27
C ILE A 99 1.52 -8.11 -16.29
#